data_AF-A0A0A6ZZ19-F1
#
_entry.id   AF-A0A0A6ZZ19-F1
#
_cell.length_a   1.000
_cell.length_b   1.000
_cell.length_c   1.000
_cell.angle_alpha   90.00
_cell.angle_beta   90.00
_cell.angle_gamma   90.00
#
_symmetry.space_group_name_H-M   'P 1'
#
loop_
_entity.id
_entity.type
_entity.pdbx_description
1 polymer ?
#
loop_
_entity_poly.entity_id
_entity_poly.type
_entity_poly.pdbx_seq_one_letter_code
_entity_poly.pdbx_strand_id
1 'polypeptide(L)'
;MSIPFFSFSWAVMSNLTYLQGYPEQLLSQVRTLINEQRLGDVLAKRYPGTHDYATDKALWQYTQDLKNQFLRNAPPINKVMYDNKIHVLKNALGLHTAVSRVQGGKLKAKAEIRVATVFRNAPEPFLRMIVVHELAHLKEKEHNKAFYQLCCHMEPQYHQLEFDTRLWLTLSVCTGLPPWSRTLKAMTDFAAVTATAFFSSLTLMRPVSRALKS
;
A
#
# COMPACT_ATOMS: atom_id res chain seq x y z
N MET A 1 -27.15 19.75 -21.30
CA MET A 1 -26.22 18.65 -21.64
C MET A 1 -25.04 18.74 -20.69
N SER A 2 -25.02 17.88 -19.67
CA SER A 2 -23.89 17.72 -18.75
C SER A 2 -23.71 16.22 -18.53
N ILE A 3 -22.72 15.64 -19.21
CA ILE A 3 -22.29 14.26 -19.01
C ILE A 3 -21.54 14.25 -17.66
N PRO A 4 -21.76 13.28 -16.75
CA PRO A 4 -21.05 13.27 -15.49
C PRO A 4 -19.58 12.97 -15.78
N PHE A 5 -18.71 13.97 -15.62
CA PHE A 5 -17.32 13.74 -15.31
C PHE A 5 -17.30 12.70 -14.19
N PHE A 6 -16.54 11.61 -14.37
CA PHE A 6 -16.32 10.61 -13.32
C PHE A 6 -16.25 11.33 -11.98
N SER A 7 -17.13 10.94 -11.05
CA SER A 7 -17.10 11.42 -9.67
C SER A 7 -15.80 10.89 -9.05
N PHE A 8 -14.68 11.52 -9.40
CA PHE A 8 -13.45 11.50 -8.66
C PHE A 8 -13.85 12.14 -7.34
N SER A 9 -14.22 11.30 -6.37
CA SER A 9 -14.88 11.77 -5.16
C SER A 9 -13.97 12.80 -4.50
N TRP A 10 -14.36 14.07 -4.58
CA TRP A 10 -13.66 15.20 -3.98
C TRP A 10 -13.41 14.98 -2.47
N ALA A 11 -14.22 14.13 -1.85
CA ALA A 11 -14.07 13.66 -0.46
C ALA A 11 -12.84 12.77 -0.22
N VAL A 12 -12.34 12.05 -1.24
CA VAL A 12 -11.10 11.23 -1.16
C VAL A 12 -9.87 12.11 -1.30
N MET A 13 -9.92 13.19 -2.10
CA MET A 13 -8.82 14.15 -2.24
C MET A 13 -8.55 14.96 -0.97
N SER A 14 -9.58 15.19 -0.16
CA SER A 14 -9.49 15.99 1.06
C SER A 14 -9.00 15.20 2.27
N ASN A 15 -9.09 13.87 2.26
CA ASN A 15 -8.67 13.03 3.38
C ASN A 15 -7.47 12.16 3.02
N LEU A 16 -6.26 12.72 3.20
CA LEU A 16 -4.98 11.98 3.10
C LEU A 16 -4.80 11.07 4.32
N THR A 17 -5.64 10.04 4.44
CA THR A 17 -5.77 9.24 5.67
C THR A 17 -4.45 8.59 6.13
N TYR A 18 -3.55 8.23 5.20
CA TYR A 18 -2.24 7.66 5.53
C TYR A 18 -1.15 8.70 5.88
N LEU A 19 -1.39 9.98 5.58
CA LEU A 19 -0.44 11.08 5.77
C LEU A 19 -0.88 12.05 6.88
N GLN A 20 -1.88 11.66 7.68
CA GLN A 20 -2.28 12.43 8.84
C GLN A 20 -1.10 12.58 9.80
N GLY A 21 -0.82 13.81 10.25
CA GLY A 21 0.29 14.14 11.15
C GLY A 21 1.55 14.68 10.48
N TYR A 22 1.64 14.69 9.14
CA TYR A 22 2.73 15.39 8.45
C TYR A 22 2.44 16.90 8.33
N PRO A 23 3.48 17.76 8.21
CA PRO A 23 3.29 19.21 8.07
C PRO A 23 2.44 19.57 6.86
N GLU A 24 1.57 20.58 6.99
CA GLU A 24 0.62 20.97 5.93
C GLU A 24 1.33 21.39 4.64
N GLN A 25 2.55 21.95 4.72
CA GLN A 25 3.37 22.25 3.55
C GLN A 25 3.71 21.01 2.73
N LEU A 26 3.97 19.87 3.38
CA LEU A 26 4.23 18.60 2.69
C LEU A 26 2.93 18.03 2.11
N LEU A 27 1.83 18.11 2.88
CA LEU A 27 0.52 17.67 2.42
C LEU A 27 0.04 18.44 1.19
N SER A 28 0.27 19.75 1.12
CA SER A 28 -0.10 20.57 -0.04
C SER A 28 0.70 20.19 -1.31
N GLN A 29 1.99 19.89 -1.17
CA GLN A 29 2.81 19.35 -2.27
C GLN A 29 2.29 18.00 -2.76
N VAL A 30 1.92 17.11 -1.84
CA VAL A 30 1.35 15.80 -2.19
C VAL A 30 0.01 15.97 -2.92
N ARG A 31 -0.89 16.83 -2.42
CA ARG A 31 -2.17 17.14 -3.11
C ARG A 31 -1.92 17.67 -4.52
N THR A 32 -0.93 18.54 -4.69
CA THR A 32 -0.54 19.06 -6.02
C THR A 32 -0.10 17.94 -6.95
N LEU A 33 0.77 17.04 -6.49
CA LEU A 33 1.23 15.89 -7.29
C LEU A 33 0.09 14.91 -7.65
N ILE A 34 -0.89 14.74 -6.76
CA ILE A 34 -2.09 13.93 -7.02
C ILE A 34 -2.96 14.61 -8.08
N ASN A 35 -3.21 15.92 -7.93
CA ASN A 35 -4.02 16.69 -8.89
C ASN A 35 -3.40 16.70 -10.29
N GLU A 36 -2.08 16.79 -10.37
CA GLU A 36 -1.33 16.72 -11.62
C GLU A 36 -1.18 15.29 -12.17
N GLN A 37 -1.68 14.26 -11.47
CA GLN A 37 -1.53 12.84 -11.82
C GLN A 37 -0.07 12.36 -11.95
N ARG A 38 0.88 13.07 -11.32
CA ARG A 38 2.32 12.80 -11.42
C ARG A 38 2.88 11.95 -10.28
N LEU A 39 2.12 11.78 -9.20
CA LEU A 39 2.58 11.02 -8.02
C LEU A 39 3.00 9.59 -8.39
N GLY A 40 2.21 8.91 -9.24
CA GLY A 40 2.52 7.57 -9.72
C GLY A 40 3.85 7.49 -10.47
N ASP A 41 4.11 8.45 -11.37
CA ASP A 41 5.34 8.49 -12.16
C ASP A 41 6.58 8.76 -11.29
N VAL A 42 6.45 9.65 -10.28
CA VAL A 42 7.52 9.92 -9.32
C VAL A 42 7.88 8.65 -8.54
N LEU A 43 6.87 7.93 -8.04
CA LEU A 43 7.07 6.69 -7.29
C LEU A 43 7.61 5.57 -8.19
N ALA A 44 7.09 5.41 -9.41
CA ALA A 44 7.56 4.40 -10.36
C ALA A 44 9.01 4.66 -10.80
N LYS A 45 9.40 5.92 -10.97
CA LYS A 45 10.80 6.29 -11.27
C LYS A 45 11.73 6.01 -10.10
N ARG A 46 11.29 6.26 -8.87
CA ARG A 46 12.08 6.01 -7.64
C ARG A 46 12.17 4.52 -7.30
N TYR A 47 11.11 3.76 -7.57
CA TYR A 47 10.96 2.36 -7.22
C TYR A 47 10.48 1.52 -8.42
N PRO A 48 11.35 1.28 -9.43
CA PRO A 48 10.95 0.64 -10.69
C PRO A 48 10.73 -0.88 -10.60
N GLY A 49 11.20 -1.51 -9.52
CA GLY A 49 11.20 -2.96 -9.36
C GLY A 49 10.08 -3.48 -8.44
N THR A 50 9.68 -4.72 -8.67
CA THR A 50 8.94 -5.56 -7.72
C THR A 50 9.89 -6.59 -7.13
N HIS A 51 9.54 -7.18 -5.99
CA HIS A 51 10.32 -8.25 -5.37
C HIS A 51 9.76 -9.65 -5.68
N ASP A 52 10.59 -10.69 -5.50
CA ASP A 52 10.20 -12.09 -5.73
C ASP A 52 9.55 -12.79 -4.52
N TYR A 53 9.40 -12.07 -3.39
CA TYR A 53 8.87 -12.63 -2.14
C TYR A 53 7.36 -12.79 -2.09
N ALA A 54 6.71 -13.15 -3.20
CA ALA A 54 5.25 -13.16 -3.32
C ALA A 54 4.54 -14.31 -2.56
N THR A 55 5.29 -15.26 -2.00
CA THR A 55 4.75 -16.42 -1.27
C THR A 55 5.09 -16.33 0.22
N ASP A 56 4.26 -16.93 1.07
CA ASP A 56 4.53 -16.98 2.52
C ASP A 56 5.88 -17.61 2.85
N LYS A 57 6.30 -18.62 2.07
CA LYS A 57 7.62 -19.26 2.21
C LYS A 57 8.75 -18.28 1.92
N ALA A 58 8.65 -17.54 0.83
CA ALA A 58 9.67 -16.57 0.44
C ALA A 58 9.72 -15.38 1.41
N LEU A 59 8.56 -14.90 1.86
CA LEU A 59 8.45 -13.88 2.90
C LEU A 59 9.06 -14.35 4.22
N TRP A 60 8.78 -15.58 4.64
CA TRP A 60 9.36 -16.17 5.84
C TRP A 60 10.89 -16.20 5.78
N GLN A 61 11.46 -16.65 4.65
CA GLN A 61 12.90 -16.68 4.46
C GLN A 61 13.50 -15.27 4.54
N TYR A 62 12.89 -14.32 3.81
CA TYR A 62 13.31 -12.93 3.81
C TYR A 62 13.32 -12.29 5.20
N THR A 63 12.24 -12.48 5.97
CA THR A 63 12.14 -12.00 7.35
C THR A 63 13.17 -12.65 8.27
N GLN A 64 13.41 -13.95 8.11
CA GLN A 64 14.41 -14.68 8.92
C GLN A 64 15.83 -14.21 8.62
N ASP A 65 16.16 -13.94 7.36
CA ASP A 65 17.48 -13.45 6.96
C ASP A 65 17.75 -12.07 7.59
N LEU A 66 16.78 -11.14 7.51
CA LEU A 66 16.86 -9.84 8.18
C LEU A 66 16.96 -9.97 9.70
N LYS A 67 16.15 -10.84 10.31
CA LYS A 67 16.24 -11.12 11.75
C LYS A 67 17.63 -11.63 12.13
N ASN A 68 18.20 -12.56 11.39
CA ASN A 68 19.51 -13.14 11.69
C ASN A 68 20.65 -12.15 11.48
N GLN A 69 20.48 -11.20 10.55
CA GLN A 69 21.43 -10.12 10.32
C GLN A 69 21.49 -9.13 11.50
N PHE A 70 20.33 -8.66 11.97
CA PHE A 70 20.27 -7.54 12.92
C PHE A 70 19.83 -7.89 14.35
N LEU A 71 19.08 -8.98 14.51
CA LEU A 71 18.37 -9.34 15.75
C LEU A 71 18.67 -10.78 16.20
N ARG A 72 19.95 -11.19 16.18
CA ARG A 72 20.38 -12.58 16.51
C ARG A 72 19.82 -13.11 17.83
N ASN A 73 19.69 -12.25 18.84
CA ASN A 73 19.20 -12.60 20.18
C ASN A 73 17.69 -12.38 20.38
N ALA A 74 16.96 -11.97 19.34
CA ALA A 74 15.52 -11.77 19.45
C ALA A 74 14.76 -13.11 19.53
N PRO A 75 13.55 -13.12 20.12
CA PRO A 75 12.68 -14.30 20.17
C PRO A 75 12.54 -15.01 18.81
N PRO A 76 12.37 -16.34 18.79
CA PRO A 76 12.12 -17.06 17.55
C PRO A 76 10.78 -16.66 16.93
N ILE A 77 10.76 -16.53 15.61
CA ILE A 77 9.55 -16.26 14.84
C ILE A 77 8.98 -17.61 14.40
N ASN A 78 7.76 -17.90 14.81
CA ASN A 78 7.12 -19.18 14.51
C ASN A 78 6.35 -19.16 13.20
N LYS A 79 5.86 -17.99 12.80
CA LYS A 79 5.08 -17.85 11.59
C LYS A 79 5.24 -16.47 10.99
N VAL A 80 5.38 -16.44 9.68
CA VAL A 80 5.35 -15.23 8.86
C VAL A 80 4.40 -15.52 7.71
N MET A 81 3.41 -14.66 7.47
CA MET A 81 2.46 -14.86 6.36
C MET A 81 1.89 -13.54 5.85
N TYR A 82 1.39 -13.59 4.62
CA TYR A 82 0.54 -12.54 4.08
C TYR A 82 -0.89 -12.65 4.63
N ASP A 83 -1.48 -11.54 5.06
CA ASP A 83 -2.83 -11.49 5.63
C ASP A 83 -3.72 -10.46 4.93
N ASN A 84 -4.86 -10.91 4.40
CA ASN A 84 -5.83 -10.09 3.67
C ASN A 84 -6.69 -9.21 4.60
N LYS A 85 -6.74 -9.55 5.90
CA LYS A 85 -7.61 -8.89 6.89
C LYS A 85 -6.93 -7.73 7.60
N ILE A 86 -5.62 -7.55 7.39
CA ILE A 86 -4.87 -6.44 7.99
C ILE A 86 -5.21 -5.17 7.23
N HIS A 87 -6.05 -4.34 7.86
CA HIS A 87 -6.27 -2.98 7.40
C HIS A 87 -5.07 -2.12 7.78
N VAL A 88 -4.30 -1.71 6.76
CA VAL A 88 -3.13 -0.83 6.89
C VAL A 88 -3.46 0.51 7.59
N LEU A 89 -4.74 0.89 7.59
CA LEU A 89 -5.28 2.12 8.16
C LEU A 89 -5.36 2.16 9.68
N LYS A 90 -5.53 1.03 10.38
CA LYS A 90 -5.96 1.10 11.79
C LYS A 90 -4.86 1.49 12.79
N ASN A 91 -3.59 1.39 12.41
CA ASN A 91 -2.42 1.87 13.16
C ASN A 91 -1.25 2.04 12.16
N ALA A 92 -1.42 2.96 11.21
CA ALA A 92 -0.52 3.30 10.11
C ALA A 92 0.80 2.48 10.05
N LEU A 93 0.78 1.40 9.25
CA LEU A 93 1.92 0.51 8.96
C LEU A 93 2.30 -0.56 10.00
N GLY A 94 1.51 -0.84 11.04
CA GLY A 94 1.78 -1.98 11.90
C GLY A 94 0.56 -2.42 12.68
N LEU A 95 -0.10 -3.51 12.27
CA LEU A 95 -1.07 -4.15 13.15
C LEU A 95 -0.34 -5.15 14.03
N HIS A 96 0.01 -4.71 15.24
CA HIS A 96 0.35 -5.59 16.33
C HIS A 96 -0.72 -6.67 16.52
N THR A 97 -0.42 -7.88 16.10
CA THR A 97 -0.95 -9.07 16.76
C THR A 97 0.22 -9.97 17.16
N ALA A 98 1.02 -9.49 18.11
CA ALA A 98 1.69 -10.40 19.01
C ALA A 98 0.59 -11.08 19.86
N VAL A 99 -0.02 -12.13 19.34
CA VAL A 99 -0.88 -13.00 20.14
C VAL A 99 0.03 -13.79 21.07
N SER A 100 0.45 -13.16 22.17
CA SER A 100 1.10 -13.86 23.28
C SER A 100 0.01 -14.55 24.07
N ARG A 101 -0.32 -15.79 23.69
CA ARG A 101 -1.32 -16.58 24.42
C ARG A 101 -0.69 -17.11 25.71
N VAL A 102 -0.98 -16.47 26.84
CA VAL A 102 -0.60 -16.92 28.18
C VAL A 102 -1.45 -18.14 28.56
N GLN A 103 -0.97 -19.35 28.24
CA GLN A 103 -1.51 -20.59 28.81
C GLN A 103 -0.48 -21.20 29.77
N GLY A 104 -0.82 -21.20 31.06
CA GLY A 104 -0.25 -22.09 32.08
C GLY A 104 1.25 -22.00 32.32
N GLY A 105 1.66 -21.14 33.26
CA GLY A 105 2.86 -21.32 34.10
C GLY A 105 4.26 -21.18 33.48
N LYS A 106 4.47 -21.41 32.18
CA LYS A 106 5.77 -21.17 31.49
C LYS A 106 5.51 -20.79 30.03
N LEU A 107 5.41 -19.48 29.77
CA LEU A 107 5.21 -18.95 28.42
C LEU A 107 6.49 -18.99 27.59
N LYS A 108 6.58 -19.93 26.63
CA LYS A 108 7.33 -19.68 25.41
C LYS A 108 6.49 -18.74 24.54
N ALA A 109 6.72 -17.43 24.66
CA ALA A 109 6.08 -16.45 23.78
C ALA A 109 6.38 -16.79 22.32
N LYS A 110 5.33 -17.05 21.54
CA LYS A 110 5.41 -17.42 20.13
C LYS A 110 5.17 -16.16 19.31
N ALA A 111 6.19 -15.66 18.62
CA ALA A 111 6.03 -14.49 17.76
C ALA A 111 5.46 -14.90 16.39
N GLU A 112 4.40 -14.22 15.97
CA GLU A 112 3.85 -14.29 14.61
C GLU A 112 3.98 -12.92 13.96
N ILE A 113 4.43 -12.89 12.71
CA ILE A 113 4.50 -11.68 11.88
C ILE A 113 3.49 -11.82 10.75
N ARG A 114 2.71 -10.77 10.51
CA ARG A 114 1.70 -10.75 9.46
C ARG A 114 1.88 -9.50 8.63
N VAL A 115 2.02 -9.69 7.32
CA VAL A 115 2.23 -8.59 6.37
C VAL A 115 0.97 -8.44 5.51
N ALA A 116 0.48 -7.22 5.33
CA ALA A 116 -0.68 -6.98 4.48
C ALA A 116 -0.40 -7.40 3.04
N THR A 117 -1.39 -8.02 2.37
CA THR A 117 -1.18 -8.60 1.03
C THR A 117 -0.92 -7.58 -0.06
N VAL A 118 -1.23 -6.30 0.19
CA VAL A 118 -0.83 -5.19 -0.68
C VAL A 118 0.68 -5.17 -0.92
N PHE A 119 1.48 -5.56 0.07
CA PHE A 119 2.94 -5.60 -0.04
C PHE A 119 3.45 -6.74 -0.91
N ARG A 120 2.62 -7.71 -1.30
CA ARG A 120 3.06 -8.86 -2.13
C ARG A 120 3.63 -8.44 -3.48
N ASN A 121 3.10 -7.36 -4.05
CA ASN A 121 3.51 -6.81 -5.33
C ASN A 121 4.14 -5.41 -5.17
N ALA A 122 4.54 -5.05 -3.96
CA ALA A 122 5.20 -3.78 -3.71
C ALA A 122 6.65 -3.82 -4.18
N PRO A 123 7.28 -2.65 -4.37
CA PRO A 123 8.73 -2.56 -4.40
C PRO A 123 9.38 -3.19 -3.17
N GLU A 124 10.52 -3.86 -3.37
CA GLU A 124 11.31 -4.47 -2.29
C GLU A 124 11.57 -3.50 -1.12
N PRO A 125 11.89 -2.22 -1.33
CA PRO A 125 12.11 -1.30 -0.21
C PRO A 125 10.90 -1.09 0.69
N PHE A 126 9.68 -1.18 0.15
CA PHE A 126 8.45 -1.06 0.95
C PHE A 126 8.19 -2.35 1.74
N LEU A 127 8.47 -3.51 1.14
CA LEU A 127 8.45 -4.78 1.86
C LEU A 127 9.50 -4.79 2.99
N ARG A 128 10.71 -4.30 2.71
CA ARG A 128 11.77 -4.22 3.71
C ARG A 128 11.35 -3.34 4.87
N MET A 129 10.81 -2.15 4.59
CA MET A 129 10.36 -1.21 5.60
C MET A 129 9.34 -1.87 6.54
N ILE A 130 8.30 -2.51 5.99
CA ILE A 130 7.27 -3.17 6.83
C ILE A 130 7.85 -4.34 7.62
N VAL A 131 8.73 -5.14 7.03
CA VAL A 131 9.35 -6.27 7.75
C VAL A 131 10.26 -5.79 8.87
N VAL A 132 11.05 -4.74 8.64
CA VAL A 132 11.89 -4.10 9.68
C VAL A 132 11.02 -3.55 10.81
N HIS A 133 9.90 -2.90 10.50
CA HIS A 133 8.93 -2.42 11.49
C HIS A 133 8.44 -3.57 12.40
N GLU A 134 7.96 -4.66 11.80
CA GLU A 134 7.47 -5.82 12.54
C GLU A 134 8.57 -6.54 13.33
N LEU A 135 9.79 -6.59 12.79
CA LEU A 135 10.95 -7.14 13.49
C LEU A 135 11.33 -6.31 14.72
N ALA A 136 11.27 -4.97 14.62
CA ALA A 136 11.53 -4.10 15.76
C ALA A 136 10.54 -4.36 16.90
N HIS A 137 9.29 -4.73 16.59
CA HIS A 137 8.27 -5.13 17.56
C HIS A 137 8.57 -6.41 18.36
N LEU A 138 9.57 -7.19 17.95
CA LEU A 138 10.07 -8.30 18.76
C LEU A 138 10.78 -7.82 20.03
N LYS A 139 11.39 -6.64 20.00
CA LYS A 139 12.11 -6.04 21.13
C LYS A 139 11.35 -4.87 21.75
N GLU A 140 10.80 -3.99 20.92
CA GLU A 140 10.17 -2.73 21.35
C GLU A 140 8.67 -2.74 21.05
N LYS A 141 7.82 -2.74 22.08
CA LYS A 141 6.36 -2.87 21.89
C LYS A 141 5.67 -1.57 21.51
N GLU A 142 6.24 -0.43 21.87
CA GLU A 142 5.67 0.89 21.62
C GLU A 142 6.50 1.64 20.58
N HIS A 143 5.84 2.47 19.76
CA HIS A 143 6.50 3.33 18.76
C HIS A 143 7.20 4.54 19.41
N ASN A 144 8.14 4.27 20.31
CA ASN A 144 8.94 5.26 21.02
C ASN A 144 10.28 5.52 20.29
N LYS A 145 11.13 6.38 20.86
CA LYS A 145 12.45 6.70 20.29
C LYS A 145 13.33 5.47 20.07
N ALA A 146 13.31 4.50 20.99
CA ALA A 146 14.11 3.28 20.88
C ALA A 146 13.62 2.38 19.73
N PHE A 147 12.30 2.28 19.52
CA PHE A 147 11.72 1.58 18.37
C PHE A 147 12.22 2.15 17.05
N TYR A 148 12.12 3.47 16.86
CA TYR A 148 12.56 4.10 15.61
C TYR A 148 14.09 4.01 15.42
N GLN A 149 14.87 4.13 16.50
CA GLN A 149 16.32 3.90 16.43
C GLN A 149 16.65 2.47 15.98
N LEU A 150 15.91 1.48 16.47
CA LEU A 150 16.09 0.09 16.06
C LEU A 150 15.71 -0.12 14.59
N CYS A 151 14.62 0.50 14.13
CA CYS A 151 14.23 0.49 12.72
C CYS A 151 15.33 1.10 11.84
N CYS A 152 15.84 2.28 12.19
CA CYS A 152 16.92 2.96 11.46
C CYS A 152 18.26 2.19 11.49
N HIS A 153 18.50 1.39 12.53
CA HIS A 153 19.67 0.51 12.58
C HIS A 153 19.58 -0.63 11.55
N MET A 154 18.38 -1.19 11.34
CA MET A 154 18.14 -2.25 10.37
C MET A 154 18.00 -1.71 8.93
N GLU A 155 17.41 -0.53 8.78
CA GLU A 155 17.21 0.15 7.49
C GLU A 155 17.45 1.66 7.67
N PRO A 156 18.63 2.18 7.28
CA PRO A 156 18.99 3.60 7.46
C PRO A 156 18.01 4.58 6.81
N GLN A 157 17.32 4.18 5.74
CA GLN A 157 16.32 5.01 5.05
C GLN A 157 14.90 4.81 5.57
N TYR A 158 14.72 4.15 6.72
CA TYR A 158 13.42 3.72 7.24
C TYR A 158 12.35 4.82 7.20
N HIS A 159 12.63 6.02 7.72
CA HIS A 159 11.64 7.10 7.74
C HIS A 159 11.22 7.56 6.35
N GLN A 160 12.15 7.58 5.39
CA GLN A 160 11.83 7.93 4.01
C GLN A 160 10.99 6.85 3.34
N LEU A 161 11.34 5.58 3.56
CA LEU A 161 10.58 4.45 3.04
C LEU A 161 9.18 4.36 3.67
N GLU A 162 9.07 4.69 4.96
CA GLU A 162 7.79 4.76 5.67
C GLU A 162 6.87 5.81 5.01
N PHE A 163 7.40 7.02 4.80
CA PHE A 163 6.68 8.10 4.13
C PHE A 163 6.30 7.73 2.69
N ASP A 164 7.26 7.21 1.90
CA ASP A 164 7.02 6.84 0.50
C ASP A 164 6.00 5.69 0.39
N THR A 165 5.97 4.76 1.34
CA THR A 165 4.95 3.71 1.42
C THR A 165 3.57 4.31 1.69
N ARG A 166 3.46 5.30 2.59
CA ARG A 166 2.18 6.00 2.85
C ARG A 166 1.70 6.79 1.63
N LEU A 167 2.62 7.37 0.86
CA LEU A 167 2.30 7.99 -0.44
C LEU A 167 1.77 6.97 -1.44
N TRP A 168 2.42 5.81 -1.55
CA TRP A 168 2.04 4.73 -2.44
C TRP A 168 0.66 4.14 -2.09
N LEU A 169 0.35 3.99 -0.80
CA LEU A 169 -0.98 3.58 -0.32
C LEU A 169 -2.05 4.64 -0.59
N THR A 170 -1.72 5.93 -0.40
CA THR A 170 -2.60 7.05 -0.76
C THR A 170 -2.96 7.00 -2.25
N LEU A 171 -1.98 6.80 -3.13
CA LEU A 171 -2.21 6.67 -4.57
C LEU A 171 -3.18 5.53 -4.90
N SER A 172 -3.06 4.39 -4.20
CA SER A 172 -3.97 3.24 -4.36
C SER A 172 -5.42 3.64 -4.13
N VAL A 173 -5.66 4.36 -3.03
CA VAL A 173 -7.00 4.77 -2.60
C VAL A 173 -7.56 5.83 -3.53
N CYS A 174 -6.75 6.81 -3.93
CA CYS A 174 -7.19 7.89 -4.83
C CYS A 174 -7.52 7.37 -6.24
N THR A 175 -6.77 6.39 -6.74
CA THR A 175 -6.98 5.86 -8.11
C THR A 175 -7.97 4.71 -8.16
N GLY A 176 -8.29 4.08 -7.03
CA GLY A 176 -9.07 2.84 -6.98
C GLY A 176 -8.37 1.64 -7.63
N LEU A 177 -7.12 1.83 -8.08
CA LEU A 177 -6.30 0.81 -8.70
C LEU A 177 -5.24 0.33 -7.71
N PRO A 178 -4.80 -0.93 -7.83
CA PRO A 178 -3.64 -1.37 -7.09
C PRO A 178 -2.44 -0.48 -7.45
N PRO A 179 -1.66 -0.03 -6.47
CA PRO A 179 -0.60 0.97 -6.67
C PRO A 179 0.63 0.44 -7.41
N TRP A 180 0.69 -0.86 -7.67
CA TRP A 180 1.66 -1.51 -8.55
C TRP A 180 1.19 -1.57 -10.02
N SER A 181 -0.03 -1.12 -10.33
CA SER A 181 -0.50 -1.01 -11.72
C SER A 181 0.42 -0.03 -12.46
N ARG A 182 1.31 -0.59 -13.28
CA ARG A 182 2.27 0.20 -14.04
C ARG A 182 1.50 1.04 -15.07
N THR A 183 1.58 2.35 -14.84
CA THR A 183 1.49 3.42 -15.83
C THR A 183 0.08 3.83 -16.27
N LEU A 184 -0.05 5.13 -16.55
CA LEU A 184 -1.06 5.79 -17.38
C LEU A 184 -1.55 4.98 -18.58
N LYS A 185 -0.79 4.00 -19.10
CA LYS A 185 -1.23 3.06 -20.13
C LYS A 185 -2.36 2.14 -19.69
N ALA A 186 -2.36 1.65 -18.44
CA ALA A 186 -3.52 0.93 -17.91
C ALA A 186 -4.72 1.88 -17.65
N MET A 187 -4.48 3.15 -17.31
CA MET A 187 -5.54 4.15 -17.16
C MET A 187 -6.12 4.59 -18.51
N THR A 188 -5.30 4.71 -19.56
CA THR A 188 -5.75 4.98 -20.95
C THR A 188 -6.35 3.75 -21.60
N ASP A 189 -5.81 2.55 -21.37
CA ASP A 189 -6.38 1.30 -21.89
C ASP A 189 -7.68 0.93 -21.15
N PHE A 190 -7.84 1.22 -19.85
CA PHE A 190 -9.11 1.03 -19.13
C PHE A 190 -10.14 2.11 -19.49
N ALA A 191 -9.72 3.35 -19.74
CA ALA A 191 -10.57 4.38 -20.35
C ALA A 191 -10.96 4.03 -21.79
N ALA A 192 -10.07 3.38 -22.57
CA ALA A 192 -10.36 2.95 -23.93
C ALA A 192 -11.27 1.70 -23.98
N VAL A 193 -11.09 0.73 -23.08
CA VAL A 193 -11.96 -0.45 -22.97
C VAL A 193 -13.37 -0.05 -22.51
N THR A 194 -13.50 0.93 -21.61
CA THR A 194 -14.81 1.48 -21.22
C THR A 194 -15.44 2.39 -22.29
N ALA A 195 -14.64 3.13 -23.06
CA ALA A 195 -15.12 3.87 -24.24
C ALA A 195 -15.59 2.94 -25.39
N THR A 196 -14.95 1.77 -25.56
CA THR A 196 -15.32 0.78 -26.58
C THR A 196 -16.59 0.00 -26.18
N ALA A 197 -16.78 -0.26 -24.88
CA ALA A 197 -18.04 -0.79 -24.34
C ALA A 197 -19.20 0.23 -24.45
N PHE A 198 -18.91 1.53 -24.45
CA PHE A 198 -19.89 2.59 -24.68
C PHE A 198 -20.27 2.74 -26.17
N PHE A 199 -19.32 2.53 -27.08
CA PHE A 199 -19.58 2.57 -28.53
C PHE A 199 -20.41 1.37 -29.05
N SER A 200 -20.31 0.21 -28.39
CA SER A 200 -21.10 -0.98 -28.77
C SER A 200 -22.58 -0.89 -28.36
N SER A 201 -22.92 0.02 -27.44
CA SER A 201 -24.32 0.25 -27.02
C SER A 201 -25.03 1.33 -27.87
N LEU A 202 -24.29 2.11 -28.66
CA LEU A 202 -24.86 3.13 -29.55
C LEU A 202 -25.26 2.62 -30.95
N THR A 203 -24.95 1.36 -31.28
CA THR A 203 -25.30 0.79 -32.60
C THR A 203 -26.71 0.19 -32.67
N LEU A 204 -27.50 0.26 -31.59
CA LEU A 204 -28.87 -0.27 -31.54
C LEU A 204 -30.00 0.76 -31.66
N MET A 205 -29.69 2.03 -31.94
CA MET A 205 -30.73 3.01 -32.32
C MET A 205 -30.71 3.26 -33.82
N ARG A 206 -31.49 2.45 -34.55
CA ARG A 206 -31.92 2.77 -35.92
C ARG A 206 -32.77 4.05 -35.90
N PRO A 207 -32.60 4.98 -36.84
CA PRO A 207 -33.48 6.14 -36.95
C PRO A 207 -34.85 5.72 -37.49
N VAL A 208 -35.90 5.83 -36.67
CA VAL A 208 -37.29 5.76 -37.16
C VAL A 208 -37.58 7.05 -37.92
N SER A 209 -37.55 6.96 -39.24
CA SER A 209 -37.97 8.02 -40.16
C SER A 209 -39.42 7.76 -40.60
N ARG A 210 -40.37 8.58 -40.17
CA ARG A 210 -41.73 8.73 -40.74
C ARG A 210 -42.45 9.83 -39.95
N ALA A 211 -43.20 10.78 -40.49
CA ALA A 211 -43.42 11.31 -41.83
C ALA A 211 -44.23 12.59 -41.61
N LEU A 212 -43.89 13.69 -42.30
CA LEU A 212 -44.79 14.81 -42.54
C LEU A 212 -45.08 14.82 -44.03
N LYS A 213 -46.34 14.56 -44.41
CA LYS A 213 -46.93 14.94 -45.70
C LYS A 213 -48.43 15.19 -45.53
N SER A 214 -48.82 16.34 -46.13
CA SER A 214 -50.13 16.96 -46.37
C SER A 214 -50.99 17.28 -45.14
#